data_AF-A0A7X7KCL3-F1
#
_entry.id   AF-A0A7X7KCL3-F1
#
_cell.length_a   1.000
_cell.length_b   1.000
_cell.length_c   1.000
_cell.angle_alpha   90.00
_cell.angle_beta   90.00
_cell.angle_gamma   90.00
#
_symmetry.space_group_name_H-M   'P 1'
#
loop_
_entity.id
_entity.type
_entity.pdbx_description
1 polymer ?
#
loop_
_entity_poly.entity_id
_entity_poly.type
_entity_poly.pdbx_seq_one_letter_code
_entity_poly.pdbx_strand_id
1 'polypeptide(L)'
;MNEHNDDSRRALRRSVYFILIAVSVGLMLGRILAVDSVDKAALEKSRLAKIEQTLKKKRADLEAKGTPADRLEEELIVTELKLRRDALLCRPFLSANDRSRWCAVRALVEEDMRVPRAPYAIDRVIQEPNWDTIDMVKHDGHLYSSKPPLLPTLMAAVYWPIHRLTGANLGDNPYEIGRFMLILFNIIPLAIYFVLLAALVERFGATDWGRIFVMAACCFATFLATFAVVINNHLPAAVCAAAAVYAAVRIWFDGERRLRYYFLAGLFAALAAANELPAASLLAALSLAVLLKSPRAALLAFVPGVLLVGAGFFGTNWIAHGTFKPPYAHRGVEGEENWYEYTYERNGRIIESYWMAHGRNTRGLDRGEQSPAVYAANVLVGHHGIFSLTPVWLLSFAGMGVWMLRRGDPRLRWAAAAAAAISLACLAFYLGQPVINRNYGGMTSGLRWMFWLAPLWLLAMLPVADCFAKRRWTRGFALILLLFSALAVAYPTWNPWTHPWLMDFSQYMGWR
;
A
#
# COMPACT_ATOMS: atom_id res chain seq x y z
N MET A 1 26.48 -13.16 31.57
CA MET A 1 27.22 -11.99 32.08
C MET A 1 26.31 -10.78 31.91
N ASN A 2 25.52 -10.47 32.95
CA ASN A 2 24.63 -9.31 32.98
C ASN A 2 25.40 -8.15 33.59
N GLU A 3 26.13 -7.39 32.77
CA GLU A 3 26.46 -6.02 33.14
C GLU A 3 25.21 -5.17 32.90
N HIS A 4 24.64 -4.66 33.97
CA HIS A 4 23.78 -3.48 33.93
C HIS A 4 24.61 -2.32 33.37
N ASN A 5 24.69 -2.24 32.05
CA ASN A 5 25.19 -1.06 31.38
C ASN A 5 24.04 -0.04 31.48
N ASP A 6 24.09 0.78 32.53
CA ASP A 6 23.14 1.87 32.74
C ASP A 6 23.37 2.91 31.63
N ASP A 7 22.76 2.64 30.47
CA ASP A 7 22.81 3.51 29.31
C ASP A 7 22.02 4.79 29.63
N SER A 8 22.71 5.73 30.28
CA SER A 8 22.18 7.00 30.76
C SER A 8 21.48 7.82 29.67
N ARG A 9 21.77 7.55 28.39
CA ARG A 9 21.17 8.23 27.23
C ARG A 9 19.98 7.49 26.64
N ARG A 10 19.65 6.29 27.12
CA ARG A 10 18.52 5.50 26.62
C ARG A 10 17.18 6.20 26.76
N ALA A 11 16.94 6.87 27.89
CA ALA A 11 15.71 7.63 28.12
C ALA A 11 15.59 8.80 27.11
N LEU A 12 16.68 9.52 26.88
CA LEU A 12 16.74 10.59 25.89
C LEU A 12 16.49 10.05 24.48
N ARG A 13 17.16 8.96 24.07
CA ARG A 13 16.93 8.35 22.74
C ARG A 13 15.50 7.92 22.52
N ARG A 14 14.87 7.25 23.50
CA ARG A 14 13.46 6.88 23.42
C ARG A 14 12.57 8.10 23.26
N SER A 15 12.85 9.17 24.00
CA SER A 15 12.13 10.45 23.85
C SER A 15 12.28 11.02 22.43
N VAL A 16 13.49 10.99 21.87
CA VAL A 16 13.73 11.37 20.47
C VAL A 16 12.92 10.49 19.51
N TYR A 17 12.88 9.16 19.69
CA TYR A 17 12.07 8.30 18.84
C TYR A 17 10.58 8.64 18.93
N PHE A 18 10.05 8.86 20.13
CA PHE A 18 8.65 9.27 20.29
C PHE A 18 8.35 10.60 19.61
N ILE A 19 9.27 11.57 19.64
CA ILE A 19 9.12 12.83 18.91
C ILE A 19 9.09 12.57 17.39
N LEU A 20 10.03 11.80 16.84
CA LEU A 20 10.07 11.48 15.41
C LEU A 20 8.79 10.76 14.96
N ILE A 21 8.32 9.80 15.77
CA ILE A 21 7.09 9.04 15.51
C ILE A 21 5.87 9.97 15.57
N ALA A 22 5.76 10.81 16.60
CA ALA A 22 4.65 11.74 16.76
C ALA A 22 4.57 12.73 15.60
N VAL A 23 5.71 13.27 15.16
CA VAL A 23 5.79 14.15 13.99
C VAL A 23 5.37 13.41 12.72
N SER A 24 5.89 12.20 12.47
CA SER A 24 5.53 11.41 11.29
C SER A 24 4.03 11.07 11.27
N VAL A 25 3.46 10.63 12.40
CA VAL A 25 2.03 10.37 12.55
C VAL A 25 1.21 11.64 12.33
N GLY A 26 1.60 12.77 12.92
CA GLY A 26 0.94 14.06 12.75
C GLY A 26 0.93 14.51 11.28
N LEU A 27 2.04 14.37 10.57
CA LEU A 27 2.14 14.68 9.14
C LEU A 27 1.21 13.78 8.30
N MET A 28 1.17 12.48 8.57
CA MET A 28 0.30 11.57 7.84
C MET A 28 -1.18 11.81 8.14
N LEU A 29 -1.55 12.09 9.40
CA LEU A 29 -2.91 12.47 9.78
C LEU A 29 -3.35 13.76 9.11
N GLY A 30 -2.52 14.80 9.17
CA GLY A 30 -2.78 16.07 8.50
C GLY A 30 -3.00 15.88 7.01
N ARG A 31 -2.19 15.02 6.37
CA ARG A 31 -2.40 14.66 4.95
C ARG A 31 -3.73 13.95 4.75
N ILE A 32 -4.08 12.89 5.49
CA ILE A 32 -5.39 12.19 5.38
C ILE A 32 -6.57 13.15 5.52
N LEU A 33 -6.51 14.08 6.47
CA LEU A 33 -7.57 15.06 6.70
C LEU A 33 -7.69 16.09 5.55
N ALA A 34 -6.60 16.34 4.84
CA ALA A 34 -6.56 17.22 3.68
C ALA A 34 -6.59 16.46 2.34
N VAL A 35 -6.66 15.12 2.34
CA VAL A 35 -6.80 14.32 1.12
C VAL A 35 -8.08 14.73 0.43
N ASP A 36 -7.91 15.13 -0.83
CA ASP A 36 -9.00 15.41 -1.74
C ASP A 36 -8.57 15.12 -3.19
N SER A 37 -9.50 14.67 -4.03
CA SER A 37 -9.23 14.45 -5.46
C SER A 37 -9.22 15.79 -6.20
N VAL A 38 -8.11 16.53 -6.08
CA VAL A 38 -7.97 17.92 -6.55
C VAL A 38 -8.25 18.06 -8.06
N ASP A 39 -8.06 16.99 -8.86
CA ASP A 39 -8.39 16.96 -10.28
C ASP A 39 -9.88 17.21 -10.56
N LYS A 40 -10.76 16.95 -9.58
CA LYS A 40 -12.21 17.18 -9.68
C LYS A 40 -12.66 18.52 -9.13
N ALA A 41 -11.84 19.23 -8.36
CA ALA A 41 -12.24 20.43 -7.62
C ALA A 41 -12.80 21.54 -8.54
N ALA A 42 -12.15 21.80 -9.67
CA ALA A 42 -12.62 22.82 -10.63
C ALA A 42 -13.96 22.43 -11.27
N LEU A 43 -14.14 21.15 -11.61
CA LEU A 43 -15.36 20.64 -12.22
C LEU A 43 -16.51 20.63 -11.21
N GLU A 44 -16.27 20.19 -9.98
CA GLU A 44 -17.22 20.23 -8.87
C GLU A 44 -17.71 21.67 -8.63
N LYS A 45 -16.78 22.62 -8.45
CA LYS A 45 -17.12 24.04 -8.26
C LYS A 45 -17.97 24.57 -9.41
N SER A 46 -17.63 24.22 -10.64
CA SER A 46 -18.42 24.59 -11.83
C SER A 46 -19.83 24.00 -11.81
N ARG A 47 -19.99 22.74 -11.39
CA ARG A 47 -21.30 22.08 -11.28
C ARG A 47 -22.16 22.70 -10.19
N LEU A 48 -21.59 22.93 -9.00
CA LEU A 48 -22.28 23.56 -7.87
C LEU A 48 -22.80 24.95 -8.23
N ALA A 49 -21.97 25.76 -8.92
CA ALA A 49 -22.36 27.10 -9.35
C ALA A 49 -23.54 27.11 -10.36
N LYS A 50 -23.75 26.02 -11.11
CA LYS A 50 -24.83 25.91 -12.11
C LYS A 50 -26.17 25.44 -11.53
N ILE A 51 -26.21 24.99 -10.27
CA ILE A 51 -27.41 24.41 -9.66
C ILE A 51 -28.55 25.43 -9.63
N GLU A 52 -28.29 26.64 -9.12
CA GLU A 52 -29.31 27.69 -9.01
C GLU A 52 -29.91 28.05 -10.39
N GLN A 53 -29.06 28.20 -11.40
CA GLN A 53 -29.51 28.48 -12.77
C GLN A 53 -30.37 27.33 -13.33
N THR A 54 -29.97 26.08 -13.05
CA THR A 54 -30.71 24.88 -13.49
C THR A 54 -32.07 24.79 -12.80
N LEU A 55 -32.14 25.09 -11.50
CA LEU A 55 -33.39 25.12 -10.74
C LEU A 55 -34.32 26.25 -11.21
N LYS A 56 -33.80 27.44 -11.50
CA LYS A 56 -34.59 28.54 -12.10
C LYS A 56 -35.21 28.14 -13.43
N LYS A 57 -34.44 27.49 -14.31
CA LYS A 57 -34.94 26.99 -15.59
C LYS A 57 -36.02 25.93 -15.39
N LYS A 58 -35.77 24.94 -14.52
CA LYS A 58 -36.73 23.87 -14.20
C LYS A 58 -38.02 24.42 -13.58
N ARG A 59 -37.94 25.43 -12.71
CA ARG A 59 -39.10 26.13 -12.14
C ARG A 59 -39.93 26.78 -13.25
N ALA A 60 -39.32 27.58 -14.11
CA ALA A 60 -40.01 28.21 -15.24
C ALA A 60 -40.67 27.18 -16.17
N ASP A 61 -40.00 26.05 -16.45
CA ASP A 61 -40.55 24.96 -17.27
C ASP A 61 -41.76 24.28 -16.59
N LEU A 62 -41.77 24.15 -15.26
CA LEU A 62 -42.89 23.57 -14.50
C LEU A 62 -44.07 24.54 -14.38
N GLU A 63 -43.80 25.83 -14.17
CA GLU A 63 -44.81 26.90 -14.17
C GLU A 63 -45.50 26.99 -15.54
N ALA A 64 -44.73 26.96 -16.63
CA ALA A 64 -45.27 26.95 -17.99
C ALA A 64 -46.16 25.73 -18.30
N LYS A 65 -45.98 24.61 -17.58
CA LYS A 65 -46.82 23.40 -17.69
C LYS A 65 -48.05 23.43 -16.78
N GLY A 66 -48.25 24.49 -16.01
CA GLY A 66 -49.37 24.60 -15.06
C GLY A 66 -49.26 23.62 -13.88
N THR A 67 -48.04 23.23 -13.50
CA THR A 67 -47.82 22.30 -12.38
C THR A 67 -48.33 22.95 -11.08
N PRO A 68 -49.15 22.26 -10.27
CA PRO A 68 -49.58 22.74 -8.95
C PRO A 68 -48.39 23.12 -8.05
N ALA A 69 -48.55 24.15 -7.22
CA ALA A 69 -47.45 24.75 -6.46
C ALA A 69 -46.77 23.78 -5.46
N ASP A 70 -47.55 22.88 -4.86
CA ASP A 70 -47.08 21.82 -3.96
C ASP A 70 -46.18 20.81 -4.69
N ARG A 71 -46.64 20.30 -5.84
CA ARG A 71 -45.86 19.35 -6.66
C ARG A 71 -44.64 20.02 -7.30
N LEU A 72 -44.75 21.30 -7.66
CA LEU A 72 -43.64 22.09 -8.19
C LEU A 72 -42.50 22.17 -7.18
N GLU A 73 -42.80 22.49 -5.92
CA GLU A 73 -41.79 22.63 -4.88
C GLU A 73 -41.16 21.27 -4.53
N GLU A 74 -41.96 20.21 -4.46
CA GLU A 74 -41.46 18.83 -4.27
C GLU A 74 -40.49 18.43 -5.40
N GLU A 75 -40.85 18.66 -6.66
CA GLU A 75 -39.98 18.36 -7.80
C GLU A 75 -38.68 19.17 -7.77
N LEU A 76 -38.73 20.44 -7.33
CA LEU A 76 -37.53 21.28 -7.21
C LEU A 76 -36.62 20.79 -6.10
N ILE A 77 -37.15 20.40 -4.94
CA ILE A 77 -36.37 19.83 -3.84
C ILE A 77 -35.67 18.54 -4.29
N VAL A 78 -36.42 17.62 -4.91
CA VAL A 78 -35.86 16.35 -5.43
C VAL A 78 -34.78 16.63 -6.48
N THR A 79 -35.02 17.59 -7.38
CA THR A 79 -34.06 18.00 -8.40
C THR A 79 -32.80 18.62 -7.78
N GLU A 80 -32.94 19.50 -6.80
CA GLU A 80 -31.82 20.13 -6.10
C GLU A 80 -30.95 19.09 -5.40
N LEU A 81 -31.57 18.18 -4.65
CA LEU A 81 -30.85 17.09 -3.97
C LEU A 81 -30.05 16.25 -4.97
N LYS A 82 -30.67 15.88 -6.10
CA LYS A 82 -29.99 15.14 -7.17
C LYS A 82 -28.84 15.95 -7.78
N LEU A 83 -29.07 17.22 -8.12
CA LEU A 83 -28.05 18.09 -8.71
C LEU A 83 -26.85 18.30 -7.78
N ARG A 84 -27.10 18.50 -6.48
CA ARG A 84 -26.05 18.62 -5.47
C ARG A 84 -25.25 17.33 -5.36
N ARG A 85 -25.92 16.18 -5.27
CA ARG A 85 -25.26 14.87 -5.24
C ARG A 85 -24.39 14.64 -6.47
N ASP A 86 -24.91 14.94 -7.66
CA ASP A 86 -24.19 14.74 -8.93
C ASP A 86 -23.07 15.80 -9.16
N ALA A 87 -23.12 16.92 -8.44
CA ALA A 87 -22.10 17.96 -8.46
C ALA A 87 -20.89 17.63 -7.56
N LEU A 88 -21.10 16.90 -6.47
CA LEU A 88 -20.04 16.48 -5.53
C LEU A 88 -19.22 15.33 -6.13
N LEU A 89 -18.06 15.68 -6.68
CA LEU A 89 -17.14 14.78 -7.36
C LEU A 89 -15.89 14.46 -6.54
N CYS A 90 -15.50 15.36 -5.66
CA CYS A 90 -14.34 15.23 -4.81
C CYS A 90 -14.52 14.07 -3.81
N ARG A 91 -13.50 13.22 -3.69
CA ARG A 91 -13.50 12.02 -2.83
C ARG A 91 -12.10 11.76 -2.27
N PRO A 92 -11.98 11.07 -1.12
CA PRO A 92 -10.67 10.72 -0.55
C PRO A 92 -10.03 9.48 -1.22
N PHE A 93 -10.42 9.14 -2.45
CA PHE A 93 -9.93 7.98 -3.20
C PHE A 93 -9.17 8.46 -4.44
N LEU A 94 -7.86 8.27 -4.43
CA LEU A 94 -6.95 9.08 -5.25
C LEU A 94 -6.61 8.46 -6.61
N SER A 95 -7.02 7.23 -6.86
CA SER A 95 -6.80 6.55 -8.14
C SER A 95 -7.81 5.42 -8.37
N ALA A 96 -7.78 4.86 -9.57
CA ALA A 96 -8.46 3.60 -9.84
C ALA A 96 -7.93 2.43 -9.00
N ASN A 97 -6.65 2.44 -8.60
CA ASN A 97 -6.02 1.32 -7.90
C ASN A 97 -6.56 1.12 -6.47
N ASP A 98 -6.69 2.20 -5.71
CA ASP A 98 -7.28 2.18 -4.38
C ASP A 98 -8.82 2.09 -4.47
N ARG A 99 -9.47 2.81 -5.40
CA ARG A 99 -10.93 2.66 -5.64
C ARG A 99 -11.35 1.22 -5.90
N SER A 100 -10.56 0.43 -6.63
CA SER A 100 -10.86 -0.99 -6.87
C SER A 100 -11.13 -1.79 -5.58
N ARG A 101 -10.35 -1.53 -4.52
CA ARG A 101 -10.53 -2.19 -3.21
C ARG A 101 -11.75 -1.66 -2.48
N TRP A 102 -11.98 -0.35 -2.55
CA TRP A 102 -13.18 0.27 -1.99
C TRP A 102 -14.46 -0.24 -2.64
N CYS A 103 -14.46 -0.47 -3.96
CA CYS A 103 -15.61 -1.05 -4.65
C CYS A 103 -15.95 -2.44 -4.10
N ALA A 104 -14.94 -3.30 -3.88
CA ALA A 104 -15.15 -4.61 -3.27
C ALA A 104 -15.69 -4.49 -1.83
N VAL A 105 -15.19 -3.53 -1.04
CA VAL A 105 -15.70 -3.27 0.31
C VAL A 105 -17.17 -2.86 0.30
N ARG A 106 -17.57 -1.97 -0.61
CA ARG A 106 -18.98 -1.58 -0.80
C ARG A 106 -19.86 -2.75 -1.22
N ALA A 107 -19.41 -3.53 -2.20
CA ALA A 107 -20.13 -4.71 -2.68
C ALA A 107 -20.38 -5.77 -1.58
N LEU A 108 -19.52 -5.84 -0.56
CA LEU A 108 -19.72 -6.73 0.58
C LEU A 108 -20.69 -6.15 1.61
N VAL A 109 -20.58 -4.85 1.90
CA VAL A 109 -21.25 -4.23 3.05
C VAL A 109 -22.62 -3.65 2.72
N GLU A 110 -22.75 -2.92 1.60
CA GLU A 110 -23.95 -2.15 1.27
C GLU A 110 -24.97 -3.03 0.53
N GLU A 111 -26.16 -3.23 1.12
CA GLU A 111 -27.18 -4.17 0.63
C GLU A 111 -27.62 -3.91 -0.81
N ASP A 112 -27.78 -2.65 -1.18
CA ASP A 112 -28.21 -2.19 -2.51
C ASP A 112 -27.13 -2.40 -3.58
N MET A 113 -25.85 -2.39 -3.17
CA MET A 113 -24.70 -2.65 -4.02
C MET A 113 -24.43 -4.14 -4.29
N ARG A 114 -25.01 -5.05 -3.50
CA ARG A 114 -24.79 -6.51 -3.66
C ARG A 114 -25.39 -7.03 -4.96
N VAL A 115 -24.66 -7.93 -5.62
CA VAL A 115 -25.17 -8.71 -6.75
C VAL A 115 -25.61 -10.09 -6.25
N PRO A 116 -26.87 -10.50 -6.42
CA PRO A 116 -27.34 -11.80 -5.97
C PRO A 116 -26.52 -12.94 -6.55
N ARG A 117 -26.08 -13.88 -5.69
CA ARG A 117 -25.27 -15.07 -6.04
C ARG A 117 -23.86 -14.78 -6.59
N ALA A 118 -23.42 -13.52 -6.58
CA ALA A 118 -22.08 -13.11 -7.00
C ALA A 118 -21.43 -12.26 -5.89
N PRO A 119 -20.97 -12.86 -4.78
CA PRO A 119 -20.34 -12.11 -3.70
C PRO A 119 -19.08 -11.41 -4.24
N TYR A 120 -18.74 -10.22 -3.73
CA TYR A 120 -17.64 -9.36 -4.20
C TYR A 120 -17.84 -8.71 -5.59
N ALA A 121 -18.90 -9.05 -6.32
CA ALA A 121 -19.14 -8.44 -7.63
C ALA A 121 -19.44 -6.94 -7.48
N ILE A 122 -18.74 -6.12 -8.25
CA ILE A 122 -18.77 -4.66 -8.19
C ILE A 122 -19.66 -4.04 -9.27
N ASP A 123 -20.42 -4.86 -10.00
CA ASP A 123 -21.25 -4.47 -11.15
C ASP A 123 -22.14 -3.26 -10.86
N ARG A 124 -22.79 -3.24 -9.69
CA ARG A 124 -23.66 -2.14 -9.26
C ARG A 124 -22.87 -0.92 -8.79
N VAL A 125 -21.80 -1.15 -8.03
CA VAL A 125 -20.96 -0.08 -7.46
C VAL A 125 -20.37 0.79 -8.57
N ILE A 126 -19.88 0.20 -9.66
CA ILE A 126 -19.25 0.96 -10.76
C ILE A 126 -20.24 1.79 -11.60
N GLN A 127 -21.55 1.54 -11.45
CA GLN A 127 -22.58 2.38 -12.11
C GLN A 127 -22.69 3.74 -11.42
N GLU A 128 -22.31 3.82 -10.15
CA GLU A 128 -22.35 5.09 -9.44
C GLU A 128 -21.27 6.07 -9.96
N PRO A 129 -21.55 7.38 -9.93
CA PRO A 129 -20.57 8.40 -10.23
C PRO A 129 -19.33 8.28 -9.33
N ASN A 130 -18.14 8.42 -9.92
CA ASN A 130 -16.84 8.44 -9.22
C ASN A 130 -16.41 7.11 -8.57
N TRP A 131 -17.12 6.00 -8.86
CA TRP A 131 -16.80 4.65 -8.40
C TRP A 131 -16.18 3.75 -9.47
N ASP A 132 -15.75 4.33 -10.60
CA ASP A 132 -15.00 3.59 -11.60
C ASP A 132 -13.58 3.26 -11.21
N THR A 133 -13.13 2.13 -11.75
CA THR A 133 -11.76 1.67 -11.67
C THR A 133 -11.35 0.98 -12.97
N ILE A 134 -10.11 1.13 -13.39
CA ILE A 134 -9.51 0.31 -14.45
C ILE A 134 -8.93 -1.00 -13.91
N ASP A 135 -8.80 -1.11 -12.58
CA ASP A 135 -8.20 -2.23 -11.86
C ASP A 135 -9.27 -3.29 -11.53
N MET A 136 -10.02 -3.72 -12.56
CA MET A 136 -11.06 -4.74 -12.45
C MET A 136 -10.94 -5.82 -13.52
N VAL A 137 -11.52 -6.97 -13.23
CA VAL A 137 -11.55 -8.17 -14.08
C VAL A 137 -12.99 -8.61 -14.30
N LYS A 138 -13.24 -9.41 -15.34
CA LYS A 138 -14.55 -10.06 -15.56
C LYS A 138 -14.43 -11.57 -15.44
N HIS A 139 -15.28 -12.15 -14.60
CA HIS A 139 -15.35 -13.59 -14.34
C HIS A 139 -16.83 -13.99 -14.17
N ASP A 140 -17.27 -15.08 -14.79
CA ASP A 140 -18.67 -15.54 -14.74
C ASP A 140 -19.71 -14.43 -15.02
N GLY A 141 -19.42 -13.59 -16.02
CA GLY A 141 -20.31 -12.50 -16.43
C GLY A 141 -20.28 -11.25 -15.55
N HIS A 142 -19.65 -11.31 -14.38
CA HIS A 142 -19.61 -10.23 -13.39
C HIS A 142 -18.26 -9.54 -13.29
N LEU A 143 -18.26 -8.31 -12.79
CA LEU A 143 -17.05 -7.50 -12.61
C LEU A 143 -16.56 -7.62 -11.18
N TYR A 144 -15.25 -7.72 -11.00
CA TYR A 144 -14.61 -7.83 -9.70
C TYR A 144 -13.38 -6.96 -9.60
N SER A 145 -12.97 -6.63 -8.38
CA SER A 145 -11.64 -6.08 -8.14
C SER A 145 -10.56 -7.02 -8.66
N SER A 146 -9.53 -6.46 -9.31
CA SER A 146 -8.33 -7.23 -9.71
C SER A 146 -7.44 -7.65 -8.53
N LYS A 147 -7.79 -7.29 -7.29
CA LYS A 147 -6.98 -7.53 -6.10
C LYS A 147 -7.51 -8.75 -5.34
N PRO A 148 -6.66 -9.46 -4.56
CA PRO A 148 -7.15 -10.56 -3.73
C PRO A 148 -8.21 -10.10 -2.73
N PRO A 149 -9.25 -10.91 -2.48
CA PRO A 149 -10.39 -10.50 -1.68
C PRO A 149 -10.13 -10.43 -0.17
N LEU A 150 -9.05 -11.04 0.34
CA LEU A 150 -8.78 -11.07 1.79
C LEU A 150 -8.71 -9.68 2.43
N LEU A 151 -7.94 -8.74 1.86
CA LEU A 151 -7.82 -7.39 2.43
C LEU A 151 -9.17 -6.63 2.40
N PRO A 152 -9.90 -6.56 1.27
CA PRO A 152 -11.27 -6.03 1.25
C PRO A 152 -12.21 -6.70 2.26
N THR A 153 -12.08 -8.01 2.50
CA THR A 153 -12.90 -8.73 3.50
C THR A 153 -12.64 -8.22 4.92
N LEU A 154 -11.35 -8.06 5.29
CA LEU A 154 -10.98 -7.52 6.60
C LEU A 154 -11.45 -6.07 6.77
N MET A 155 -11.40 -5.28 5.71
CA MET A 155 -11.94 -3.92 5.70
C MET A 155 -13.46 -3.91 5.82
N ALA A 156 -14.15 -4.77 5.09
CA ALA A 156 -15.60 -4.92 5.15
C ALA A 156 -16.06 -5.30 6.56
N ALA A 157 -15.32 -6.16 7.27
CA ALA A 157 -15.65 -6.51 8.66
C ALA A 157 -15.65 -5.31 9.62
N VAL A 158 -14.82 -4.29 9.37
CA VAL A 158 -14.81 -3.04 10.15
C VAL A 158 -15.85 -2.05 9.66
N TYR A 159 -16.05 -1.96 8.33
CA TYR A 159 -17.02 -1.04 7.76
C TYR A 159 -18.47 -1.48 8.03
N TRP A 160 -18.75 -2.78 8.04
CA TRP A 160 -20.08 -3.33 8.28
C TRP A 160 -20.78 -2.82 9.55
N PRO A 161 -20.17 -2.82 10.75
CA PRO A 161 -20.83 -2.26 11.93
C PRO A 161 -21.08 -0.75 11.82
N ILE A 162 -20.23 0.01 11.10
CA ILE A 162 -20.49 1.44 10.85
C ILE A 162 -21.79 1.56 10.05
N HIS A 163 -21.87 0.87 8.92
CA HIS A 163 -23.04 0.90 8.05
C HIS A 163 -24.31 0.43 8.78
N ARG A 164 -24.22 -0.68 9.51
CA ARG A 164 -25.37 -1.30 10.17
C ARG A 164 -25.92 -0.49 11.35
N LEU A 165 -25.05 0.20 12.10
CA LEU A 165 -25.44 0.93 13.30
C LEU A 165 -25.84 2.38 13.03
N THR A 166 -25.29 3.02 12.01
CA THR A 166 -25.54 4.45 11.73
C THR A 166 -26.34 4.69 10.45
N GLY A 167 -26.42 3.71 9.55
CA GLY A 167 -26.94 3.88 8.20
C GLY A 167 -25.99 4.64 7.26
N ALA A 168 -24.84 5.11 7.73
CA ALA A 168 -23.86 5.81 6.90
C ALA A 168 -23.28 4.86 5.85
N ASN A 169 -23.05 5.37 4.64
CA ASN A 169 -22.49 4.57 3.55
C ASN A 169 -21.33 5.29 2.84
N LEU A 170 -20.48 4.56 2.11
CA LEU A 170 -19.31 5.13 1.46
C LEU A 170 -19.69 6.03 0.26
N GLY A 171 -20.85 5.80 -0.35
CA GLY A 171 -21.37 6.63 -1.44
C GLY A 171 -21.66 8.07 -0.99
N ASP A 172 -22.35 8.21 0.14
CA ASP A 172 -22.85 9.48 0.69
C ASP A 172 -21.92 10.09 1.75
N ASN A 173 -21.18 9.26 2.50
CA ASN A 173 -20.23 9.68 3.56
C ASN A 173 -18.77 9.24 3.26
N PRO A 174 -18.25 9.53 2.05
CA PRO A 174 -16.96 9.02 1.62
C PRO A 174 -15.79 9.53 2.46
N TYR A 175 -15.86 10.76 2.98
CA TYR A 175 -14.78 11.38 3.74
C TYR A 175 -14.70 10.85 5.17
N GLU A 176 -15.82 10.80 5.87
CA GLU A 176 -15.90 10.35 7.25
C GLU A 176 -15.44 8.90 7.34
N ILE A 177 -16.02 8.04 6.51
CA ILE A 177 -15.74 6.60 6.50
C ILE A 177 -14.37 6.34 5.89
N GLY A 178 -14.05 6.95 4.74
CA GLY A 178 -12.76 6.76 4.07
C GLY A 178 -11.57 7.18 4.93
N ARG A 179 -11.63 8.36 5.58
CA ARG A 179 -10.55 8.85 6.46
C ARG A 179 -10.42 8.00 7.71
N PHE A 180 -11.54 7.64 8.35
CA PHE A 180 -11.54 6.73 9.50
C PHE A 180 -10.83 5.41 9.16
N MET A 181 -11.22 4.80 8.03
CA MET A 181 -10.66 3.55 7.57
C MET A 181 -9.17 3.67 7.21
N LEU A 182 -8.73 4.77 6.57
CA LEU A 182 -7.31 5.03 6.31
C LEU A 182 -6.50 5.16 7.61
N ILE A 183 -7.04 5.86 8.63
CA ILE A 183 -6.38 5.97 9.94
C ILE A 183 -6.22 4.58 10.56
N LEU A 184 -7.27 3.76 10.53
CA LEU A 184 -7.26 2.44 11.13
C LEU A 184 -6.36 1.44 10.38
N PHE A 185 -6.42 1.40 9.05
CA PHE A 185 -5.71 0.40 8.24
C PHE A 185 -4.30 0.83 7.84
N ASN A 186 -3.97 2.13 7.88
CA ASN A 186 -2.64 2.63 7.54
C ASN A 186 -1.93 3.26 8.75
N ILE A 187 -2.50 4.28 9.38
CA ILE A 187 -1.78 5.10 10.38
C ILE A 187 -1.48 4.33 11.66
N ILE A 188 -2.48 3.67 12.23
CA ILE A 188 -2.29 2.87 13.47
C ILE A 188 -1.27 1.74 13.22
N PRO A 189 -1.40 0.93 12.15
CA PRO A 189 -0.39 -0.06 11.77
C PRO A 189 1.00 0.52 11.55
N LEU A 190 1.13 1.70 10.92
CA LEU A 190 2.42 2.36 10.75
C LEU A 190 3.03 2.85 12.07
N ALA A 191 2.21 3.36 13.00
CA ALA A 191 2.68 3.73 14.32
C ALA A 191 3.23 2.50 15.08
N ILE A 192 2.54 1.36 14.98
CA ILE A 192 3.03 0.08 15.51
C ILE A 192 4.34 -0.33 14.84
N TYR A 193 4.41 -0.23 13.50
CA TYR A 193 5.64 -0.48 12.73
C TYR A 193 6.81 0.36 13.26
N PHE A 194 6.63 1.66 13.48
CA PHE A 194 7.69 2.50 14.02
C PHE A 194 8.13 2.10 15.43
N VAL A 195 7.21 1.71 16.30
CA VAL A 195 7.53 1.23 17.66
C VAL A 195 8.32 -0.09 17.61
N LEU A 196 7.92 -1.02 16.72
CA LEU A 196 8.64 -2.27 16.52
C LEU A 196 10.05 -2.03 15.99
N LEU A 197 10.20 -1.12 15.02
CA LEU A 197 11.50 -0.73 14.48
C LEU A 197 12.36 -0.03 15.52
N ALA A 198 11.80 0.85 16.36
CA ALA A 198 12.52 1.47 17.47
C ALA A 198 13.08 0.41 18.44
N ALA A 199 12.29 -0.62 18.77
CA ALA A 199 12.74 -1.72 19.62
C ALA A 199 13.89 -2.53 18.98
N LEU A 200 13.83 -2.78 17.66
CA LEU A 200 14.87 -3.49 16.93
C LEU A 200 16.14 -2.66 16.73
N VAL A 201 15.99 -1.36 16.47
CA VAL A 201 17.09 -0.40 16.36
C VAL A 201 17.82 -0.25 17.69
N GLU A 202 17.09 -0.17 18.82
CA GLU A 202 17.70 -0.18 20.15
C GLU A 202 18.48 -1.47 20.42
N ARG A 203 17.95 -2.61 19.96
CA ARG A 203 18.60 -3.91 20.13
C ARG A 203 19.91 -4.03 19.36
N PHE A 204 19.93 -3.61 18.09
CA PHE A 204 21.03 -3.93 17.19
C PHE A 204 21.97 -2.76 16.88
N GLY A 205 21.54 -1.52 17.07
CA GLY A 205 22.43 -0.37 16.92
C GLY A 205 23.45 -0.32 18.06
N ALA A 206 24.60 0.29 17.80
CA ALA A 206 25.70 0.44 18.74
C ALA A 206 25.91 1.89 19.19
N THR A 207 25.44 2.87 18.40
CA THR A 207 25.65 4.30 18.68
C THR A 207 24.34 5.08 18.71
N ASP A 208 24.27 6.12 19.53
CA ASP A 208 23.09 6.99 19.58
C ASP A 208 22.79 7.63 18.23
N TRP A 209 23.84 8.14 17.57
CA TRP A 209 23.70 8.76 16.26
C TRP A 209 23.17 7.78 15.22
N GLY A 210 23.75 6.56 15.14
CA GLY A 210 23.31 5.54 14.18
C GLY A 210 21.86 5.10 14.40
N ARG A 211 21.46 4.90 15.66
CA ARG A 211 20.07 4.54 15.99
C ARG A 211 19.08 5.67 15.67
N ILE A 212 19.40 6.91 16.04
CA ILE A 212 18.57 8.08 15.73
C ILE A 212 18.47 8.30 14.22
N PHE A 213 19.58 8.14 13.50
CA PHE A 213 19.61 8.25 12.04
C PHE A 213 18.70 7.21 11.37
N VAL A 214 18.79 5.94 11.77
CA VAL A 214 17.92 4.88 11.21
C VAL A 214 16.44 5.12 11.57
N MET A 215 16.14 5.59 12.78
CA MET A 215 14.76 5.96 13.14
C MET A 215 14.25 7.18 12.37
N ALA A 216 15.09 8.18 12.09
CA ALA A 216 14.73 9.30 11.22
C ALA A 216 14.47 8.82 9.79
N ALA A 217 15.32 7.93 9.25
CA ALA A 217 15.10 7.33 7.94
C ALA A 217 13.80 6.51 7.89
N CYS A 218 13.51 5.74 8.94
CA CYS A 218 12.26 4.99 9.07
C CYS A 218 11.03 5.90 8.99
N CYS A 219 11.06 7.04 9.69
CA CYS A 219 9.93 7.96 9.78
C CYS A 219 9.74 8.86 8.53
N PHE A 220 10.83 9.20 7.82
CA PHE A 220 10.81 10.29 6.82
C PHE A 220 11.42 9.93 5.46
N ALA A 221 12.13 8.80 5.34
CA ALA A 221 12.85 8.43 4.13
C ALA A 221 12.34 7.13 3.50
N THR A 222 11.14 6.69 3.87
CA THR A 222 10.46 5.55 3.22
C THR A 222 9.14 5.99 2.59
N PHE A 223 8.83 5.47 1.40
CA PHE A 223 7.56 5.74 0.72
C PHE A 223 6.33 5.16 1.45
N LEU A 224 6.51 4.42 2.55
CA LEU A 224 5.40 3.95 3.37
C LEU A 224 4.57 5.12 3.92
N ALA A 225 5.23 6.20 4.37
CA ALA A 225 4.54 7.41 4.81
C ALA A 225 3.84 8.11 3.63
N THR A 226 4.44 8.10 2.43
CA THR A 226 3.79 8.63 1.22
C THR A 226 2.47 7.92 0.93
N PHE A 227 2.46 6.59 1.02
CA PHE A 227 1.30 5.73 0.71
C PHE A 227 0.28 5.62 1.84
N ALA A 228 0.53 6.22 3.00
CA ALA A 228 -0.37 6.17 4.16
C ALA A 228 -1.75 6.80 3.88
N VAL A 229 -1.87 7.62 2.84
CA VAL A 229 -3.10 8.35 2.47
C VAL A 229 -3.99 7.59 1.48
N VAL A 230 -3.62 6.39 1.04
CA VAL A 230 -4.39 5.55 0.11
C VAL A 230 -4.45 4.11 0.59
N ILE A 231 -5.53 3.39 0.26
CA ILE A 231 -5.56 1.95 0.49
C ILE A 231 -4.65 1.26 -0.53
N ASN A 232 -3.69 0.51 -0.02
CA ASN A 232 -2.71 -0.22 -0.81
C ASN A 232 -2.29 -1.48 -0.06
N ASN A 233 -1.62 -2.40 -0.75
CA ASN A 233 -1.14 -3.65 -0.16
C ASN A 233 0.32 -3.58 0.35
N HIS A 234 1.11 -2.62 -0.14
CA HIS A 234 2.52 -2.49 0.20
C HIS A 234 2.74 -2.11 1.68
N LEU A 235 1.93 -1.19 2.20
CA LEU A 235 2.01 -0.73 3.58
C LEU A 235 1.61 -1.84 4.57
N PRO A 236 0.44 -2.52 4.45
CA PRO A 236 0.14 -3.67 5.29
C PRO A 236 1.21 -4.75 5.22
N ALA A 237 1.76 -5.03 4.03
CA ALA A 237 2.86 -5.98 3.89
C ALA A 237 4.12 -5.56 4.65
N ALA A 238 4.51 -4.28 4.60
CA ALA A 238 5.65 -3.75 5.35
C ALA A 238 5.46 -3.85 6.88
N VAL A 239 4.26 -3.52 7.36
CA VAL A 239 3.92 -3.63 8.80
C VAL A 239 3.99 -5.09 9.25
N CYS A 240 3.41 -6.00 8.47
CA CYS A 240 3.46 -7.42 8.74
C CYS A 240 4.91 -7.95 8.69
N ALA A 241 5.73 -7.53 7.73
CA ALA A 241 7.13 -7.90 7.66
C ALA A 241 7.91 -7.44 8.91
N ALA A 242 7.67 -6.22 9.41
CA ALA A 242 8.28 -5.74 10.65
C ALA A 242 7.85 -6.55 11.88
N ALA A 243 6.56 -6.88 12.00
CA ALA A 243 6.05 -7.71 13.09
C ALA A 243 6.61 -9.14 13.06
N ALA A 244 6.70 -9.73 11.86
CA ALA A 244 7.29 -11.05 11.64
C ALA A 244 8.79 -11.05 11.99
N VAL A 245 9.55 -10.04 11.52
CA VAL A 245 10.97 -9.88 11.85
C VAL A 245 11.16 -9.64 13.35
N TYR A 246 10.32 -8.82 13.98
CA TYR A 246 10.37 -8.61 15.43
C TYR A 246 10.18 -9.93 16.19
N ALA A 247 9.14 -10.70 15.86
CA ALA A 247 8.88 -12.00 16.48
C ALA A 247 10.03 -13.00 16.21
N ALA A 248 10.57 -13.04 14.99
CA ALA A 248 11.72 -13.86 14.64
C ALA A 248 12.97 -13.47 15.43
N VAL A 249 13.20 -12.18 15.68
CA VAL A 249 14.31 -11.70 16.51
C VAL A 249 14.14 -12.14 17.96
N ARG A 250 12.93 -12.10 18.52
CA ARG A 250 12.64 -12.65 19.86
C ARG A 250 12.99 -14.14 19.93
N ILE A 251 12.61 -14.92 18.92
CA ILE A 251 12.90 -16.36 18.88
C ILE A 251 14.40 -16.64 18.73
N TRP A 252 15.03 -16.00 17.73
CA TRP A 252 16.36 -16.37 17.27
C TRP A 252 17.49 -15.72 18.07
N PHE A 253 17.31 -14.46 18.44
CA PHE A 253 18.33 -13.68 19.15
C PHE A 253 18.09 -13.64 20.66
N ASP A 254 16.84 -13.51 21.13
CA ASP A 254 16.52 -13.53 22.56
C ASP A 254 16.33 -14.94 23.14
N GLY A 255 16.28 -15.97 22.30
CA GLY A 255 16.08 -17.36 22.76
C GLY A 255 14.68 -17.63 23.31
N GLU A 256 13.72 -16.75 23.02
CA GLU A 256 12.36 -16.83 23.52
C GLU A 256 11.63 -18.07 22.98
N ARG A 257 10.94 -18.80 23.87
CA ARG A 257 10.26 -20.07 23.54
C ARG A 257 8.75 -20.04 23.67
N ARG A 258 8.17 -18.93 24.15
CA ARG A 258 6.71 -18.76 24.23
C ARG A 258 6.08 -18.89 22.84
N LEU A 259 5.10 -19.80 22.72
CA LEU A 259 4.41 -20.12 21.46
C LEU A 259 3.82 -18.89 20.75
N ARG A 260 3.43 -17.85 21.50
CA ARG A 260 2.93 -16.60 20.93
C ARG A 260 3.87 -15.98 19.90
N TYR A 261 5.20 -16.03 20.08
CA TYR A 261 6.12 -15.43 19.11
C TYR A 261 6.22 -16.28 17.84
N TYR A 262 6.12 -17.60 17.95
CA TYR A 262 6.07 -18.49 16.78
C TYR A 262 4.78 -18.27 15.98
N PHE A 263 3.63 -18.18 16.68
CA PHE A 263 2.35 -17.86 16.06
C PHE A 263 2.37 -16.51 15.37
N LEU A 264 2.84 -15.45 16.04
CA LEU A 264 2.93 -14.11 15.45
C LEU A 264 3.91 -14.07 14.26
N ALA A 265 5.03 -14.78 14.32
CA ALA A 265 5.96 -14.88 13.19
C ALA A 265 5.29 -15.53 11.97
N GLY A 266 4.56 -16.63 12.15
CA GLY A 266 3.85 -17.32 11.07
C GLY A 266 2.70 -16.50 10.51
N LEU A 267 1.84 -15.98 11.40
CA LEU A 267 0.70 -15.12 11.06
C LEU A 267 1.13 -13.90 10.23
N PHE A 268 2.10 -13.12 10.71
CA PHE A 268 2.50 -11.90 10.02
C PHE A 268 3.36 -12.17 8.79
N ALA A 269 4.17 -13.22 8.75
CA ALA A 269 4.87 -13.58 7.52
C ALA A 269 3.90 -14.01 6.41
N ALA A 270 2.85 -14.75 6.76
CA ALA A 270 1.81 -15.13 5.82
C ALA A 270 0.92 -13.95 5.42
N LEU A 271 0.57 -13.04 6.33
CA LEU A 271 -0.14 -11.80 5.98
C LEU A 271 0.68 -10.90 5.06
N ALA A 272 2.00 -10.83 5.28
CA ALA A 272 2.89 -10.11 4.36
C ALA A 272 2.81 -10.73 2.95
N ALA A 273 2.89 -12.06 2.83
CA ALA A 273 2.77 -12.78 1.56
C ALA A 273 1.39 -12.63 0.89
N ALA A 274 0.31 -12.62 1.69
CA ALA A 274 -1.06 -12.45 1.19
C ALA A 274 -1.32 -11.04 0.65
N ASN A 275 -0.63 -10.03 1.19
CA ASN A 275 -0.70 -8.66 0.69
C ASN A 275 0.31 -8.42 -0.44
N GLU A 276 1.50 -8.99 -0.37
CA GLU A 276 2.54 -8.90 -1.40
C GLU A 276 3.13 -10.26 -1.74
N LEU A 277 2.86 -10.74 -2.95
CA LEU A 277 3.27 -12.07 -3.39
C LEU A 277 4.78 -12.34 -3.19
N PRO A 278 5.72 -11.42 -3.51
CA PRO A 278 7.14 -11.67 -3.26
C PRO A 278 7.51 -11.83 -1.78
N ALA A 279 6.68 -11.38 -0.85
CA ALA A 279 6.90 -11.59 0.59
C ALA A 279 6.73 -13.06 1.01
N ALA A 280 6.26 -13.94 0.10
CA ALA A 280 6.41 -15.38 0.25
C ALA A 280 7.89 -15.81 0.46
N SER A 281 8.86 -15.04 -0.06
CA SER A 281 10.29 -15.28 0.21
C SER A 281 10.66 -15.07 1.69
N LEU A 282 10.10 -14.06 2.36
CA LEU A 282 10.25 -13.86 3.80
C LEU A 282 9.60 -15.00 4.58
N LEU A 283 8.38 -15.41 4.19
CA LEU A 283 7.70 -16.54 4.80
C LEU A 283 8.53 -17.84 4.67
N ALA A 284 9.11 -18.11 3.51
CA ALA A 284 9.96 -19.28 3.29
C ALA A 284 11.22 -19.24 4.17
N ALA A 285 11.93 -18.11 4.20
CA ALA A 285 13.12 -17.94 5.03
C ALA A 285 12.81 -18.09 6.52
N LEU A 286 11.72 -17.50 7.00
CA LEU A 286 11.30 -17.63 8.40
C LEU A 286 10.84 -19.04 8.73
N SER A 287 10.10 -19.70 7.83
CA SER A 287 9.69 -21.10 7.99
C SER A 287 10.90 -22.02 8.18
N LEU A 288 11.90 -21.90 7.30
CA LEU A 288 13.14 -22.66 7.41
C LEU A 288 13.85 -22.36 8.74
N ALA A 289 13.99 -21.09 9.10
CA ALA A 289 14.62 -20.70 10.36
C ALA A 289 13.89 -21.33 11.56
N VAL A 290 12.58 -21.09 11.73
CA VAL A 290 11.87 -21.60 12.92
C VAL A 290 11.84 -23.13 12.99
N LEU A 291 11.74 -23.82 11.84
CA LEU A 291 11.82 -25.28 11.77
C LEU A 291 13.18 -25.78 12.23
N LEU A 292 14.29 -25.19 11.76
CA LEU A 292 15.63 -25.55 12.21
C LEU A 292 15.87 -25.25 13.71
N LYS A 293 15.22 -24.21 14.24
CA LYS A 293 15.45 -23.75 15.63
C LYS A 293 14.60 -24.46 16.66
N SER A 294 13.36 -24.77 16.33
CA SER A 294 12.39 -25.41 17.22
C SER A 294 11.24 -26.03 16.42
N PRO A 295 11.43 -27.25 15.89
CA PRO A 295 10.42 -27.92 15.07
C PRO A 295 9.06 -28.03 15.77
N ARG A 296 9.05 -28.37 17.07
CA ARG A 296 7.82 -28.52 17.84
C ARG A 296 7.03 -27.21 17.94
N ALA A 297 7.68 -26.10 18.28
CA ALA A 297 6.99 -24.80 18.36
C ALA A 297 6.61 -24.27 16.97
N ALA A 298 7.39 -24.60 15.94
CA ALA A 298 7.04 -24.30 14.56
C ALA A 298 5.72 -25.00 14.17
N LEU A 299 5.60 -26.30 14.43
CA LEU A 299 4.40 -27.07 14.11
C LEU A 299 3.19 -26.67 14.97
N LEU A 300 3.38 -26.42 16.27
CA LEU A 300 2.27 -26.14 17.19
C LEU A 300 1.77 -24.69 17.15
N ALA A 301 2.54 -23.75 16.60
CA ALA A 301 2.17 -22.33 16.66
C ALA A 301 2.47 -21.57 15.37
N PHE A 302 3.66 -21.69 14.77
CA PHE A 302 3.97 -20.99 13.52
C PHE A 302 3.08 -21.47 12.36
N VAL A 303 3.00 -22.79 12.15
CA VAL A 303 2.17 -23.39 11.09
C VAL A 303 0.70 -23.02 11.25
N PRO A 304 0.05 -23.12 12.44
CA PRO A 304 -1.30 -22.62 12.64
C PRO A 304 -1.49 -21.14 12.26
N GLY A 305 -0.51 -20.28 12.58
CA GLY A 305 -0.55 -18.87 12.16
C GLY A 305 -0.53 -18.70 10.64
N VAL A 306 0.30 -19.49 9.94
CA VAL A 306 0.34 -19.50 8.47
C VAL A 306 -0.95 -20.05 7.86
N LEU A 307 -1.45 -21.17 8.39
CA LEU A 307 -2.67 -21.82 7.91
C LEU A 307 -3.90 -20.95 8.11
N LEU A 308 -3.98 -20.17 9.20
CA LEU A 308 -5.08 -19.23 9.42
C LEU A 308 -5.17 -18.20 8.28
N VAL A 309 -4.03 -17.63 7.89
CA VAL A 309 -3.98 -16.66 6.78
C VAL A 309 -4.21 -17.33 5.44
N GLY A 310 -3.61 -18.50 5.22
CA GLY A 310 -3.81 -19.29 4.00
C GLY A 310 -5.28 -19.64 3.80
N ALA A 311 -5.96 -20.12 4.84
CA ALA A 311 -7.39 -20.41 4.81
C ALA A 311 -8.22 -19.16 4.50
N GLY A 312 -7.89 -18.00 5.09
CA GLY A 312 -8.54 -16.73 4.77
C GLY A 312 -8.32 -16.30 3.31
N PHE A 313 -7.06 -16.36 2.84
CA PHE A 313 -6.70 -15.95 1.47
C PHE A 313 -7.37 -16.83 0.42
N PHE A 314 -7.20 -18.15 0.51
CA PHE A 314 -7.78 -19.08 -0.44
C PHE A 314 -9.29 -19.22 -0.29
N GLY A 315 -9.82 -19.16 0.94
CA GLY A 315 -11.25 -19.24 1.20
C GLY A 315 -12.00 -18.03 0.65
N THR A 316 -11.51 -16.81 0.88
CA THR A 316 -12.14 -15.61 0.29
C THR A 316 -12.05 -15.60 -1.23
N ASN A 317 -10.95 -16.11 -1.80
CA ASN A 317 -10.81 -16.26 -3.25
C ASN A 317 -11.79 -17.29 -3.84
N TRP A 318 -11.96 -18.43 -3.16
CA TRP A 318 -12.93 -19.44 -3.54
C TRP A 318 -14.36 -18.92 -3.47
N ILE A 319 -14.71 -18.16 -2.42
CA ILE A 319 -16.04 -17.54 -2.29
C ILE A 319 -16.30 -16.56 -3.43
N ALA A 320 -15.32 -15.74 -3.80
CA ALA A 320 -15.49 -14.72 -4.83
C ALA A 320 -15.49 -15.30 -6.26
N HIS A 321 -14.71 -16.35 -6.52
CA HIS A 321 -14.38 -16.76 -7.88
C HIS A 321 -14.45 -18.26 -8.16
N GLY A 322 -14.74 -19.12 -7.17
CA GLY A 322 -14.73 -20.58 -7.38
C GLY A 322 -13.36 -21.16 -7.74
N THR A 323 -12.26 -20.43 -7.47
CA THR A 323 -10.88 -20.85 -7.73
C THR A 323 -9.96 -20.41 -6.59
N PHE A 324 -8.79 -21.04 -6.44
CA PHE A 324 -7.74 -20.62 -5.51
C PHE A 324 -6.75 -19.63 -6.14
N LYS A 325 -6.79 -19.45 -7.46
CA LYS A 325 -5.93 -18.53 -8.19
C LYS A 325 -6.46 -17.10 -8.05
N PRO A 326 -5.65 -16.13 -7.57
CA PRO A 326 -6.13 -14.77 -7.36
C PRO A 326 -6.41 -14.05 -8.70
N PRO A 327 -7.33 -13.07 -8.74
CA PRO A 327 -7.74 -12.37 -9.96
C PRO A 327 -6.57 -11.89 -10.83
N TYR A 328 -5.55 -11.29 -10.21
CA TYR A 328 -4.42 -10.76 -10.97
C TYR A 328 -3.57 -11.81 -11.68
N ALA A 329 -3.67 -13.08 -11.29
CA ALA A 329 -2.94 -14.16 -11.93
C ALA A 329 -3.63 -14.65 -13.22
N HIS A 330 -4.85 -14.19 -13.51
CA HIS A 330 -5.58 -14.48 -14.76
C HIS A 330 -5.28 -13.47 -15.89
N ARG A 331 -4.17 -12.73 -15.77
CA ARG A 331 -3.66 -11.88 -16.86
C ARG A 331 -2.78 -12.74 -17.76
N GLY A 332 -3.36 -13.25 -18.85
CA GLY A 332 -2.73 -14.20 -19.75
C GLY A 332 -2.51 -13.66 -21.17
N VAL A 333 -1.92 -14.50 -22.02
CA VAL A 333 -1.78 -14.31 -23.46
C VAL A 333 -2.96 -14.98 -24.18
N GLU A 334 -3.15 -14.67 -25.46
CA GLU A 334 -4.20 -15.21 -26.32
C GLU A 334 -4.24 -16.76 -26.27
N GLY A 335 -5.41 -17.32 -25.93
CA GLY A 335 -5.63 -18.77 -25.80
C GLY A 335 -5.78 -19.30 -24.37
N GLU A 336 -5.47 -18.51 -23.34
CA GLU A 336 -5.78 -18.81 -21.93
C GLU A 336 -7.02 -18.05 -21.43
N GLU A 337 -7.59 -18.50 -20.30
CA GLU A 337 -8.66 -17.79 -19.62
C GLU A 337 -8.17 -16.43 -19.08
N ASN A 338 -8.36 -15.39 -19.89
CA ASN A 338 -7.90 -14.03 -19.59
C ASN A 338 -9.04 -13.16 -19.07
N TRP A 339 -9.05 -12.90 -17.76
CA TRP A 339 -10.11 -12.10 -17.13
C TRP A 339 -9.96 -10.58 -17.35
N TYR A 340 -8.89 -10.15 -18.03
CA TYR A 340 -8.59 -8.73 -18.29
C TYR A 340 -9.10 -8.25 -19.65
N GLU A 341 -9.51 -9.17 -20.52
CA GLU A 341 -10.02 -8.86 -21.85
C GLU A 341 -11.53 -9.07 -21.93
N TYR A 342 -12.27 -7.99 -21.72
CA TYR A 342 -13.73 -8.02 -21.74
C TYR A 342 -14.34 -6.67 -22.12
N THR A 343 -15.64 -6.71 -22.39
CA THR A 343 -16.52 -5.53 -22.44
C THR A 343 -17.51 -5.55 -21.28
N TYR A 344 -17.97 -4.37 -20.89
CA TYR A 344 -18.98 -4.19 -19.85
C TYR A 344 -19.88 -3.00 -20.16
N GLU A 345 -21.09 -3.02 -19.62
CA GLU A 345 -22.02 -1.91 -19.74
C GLU A 345 -21.85 -0.94 -18.56
N ARG A 346 -21.80 0.36 -18.86
CA ARG A 346 -21.88 1.41 -17.86
C ARG A 346 -22.74 2.54 -18.37
N ASN A 347 -23.80 2.89 -17.63
CA ASN A 347 -24.73 3.97 -17.99
C ASN A 347 -25.25 3.85 -19.44
N GLY A 348 -25.66 2.65 -19.86
CA GLY A 348 -26.20 2.39 -21.20
C GLY A 348 -25.17 2.39 -22.33
N ARG A 349 -23.87 2.40 -22.01
CA ARG A 349 -22.78 2.35 -23.00
C ARG A 349 -21.94 1.10 -22.80
N ILE A 350 -21.63 0.42 -23.89
CA ILE A 350 -20.66 -0.67 -23.90
C ILE A 350 -19.26 -0.05 -23.88
N ILE A 351 -18.47 -0.43 -22.88
CA ILE A 351 -17.11 0.01 -22.67
C ILE A 351 -16.18 -1.19 -22.78
N GLU A 352 -15.09 -1.03 -23.51
CA GLU A 352 -14.00 -1.99 -23.50
C GLU A 352 -13.17 -1.83 -22.22
N SER A 353 -12.81 -2.94 -21.59
CA SER A 353 -11.89 -2.94 -20.45
C SER A 353 -10.59 -2.21 -20.81
N TYR A 354 -10.02 -1.51 -19.81
CA TYR A 354 -8.78 -0.74 -19.99
C TYR A 354 -7.68 -1.57 -20.66
N TRP A 355 -7.54 -2.82 -20.23
CA TRP A 355 -6.48 -3.72 -20.70
C TRP A 355 -6.74 -4.29 -22.11
N MET A 356 -8.00 -4.48 -22.51
CA MET A 356 -8.36 -4.79 -23.91
C MET A 356 -8.13 -3.60 -24.83
N ALA A 357 -8.60 -2.42 -24.44
CA ALA A 357 -8.47 -1.20 -25.23
C ALA A 357 -6.99 -0.77 -25.35
N HIS A 358 -6.22 -0.86 -24.26
CA HIS A 358 -4.78 -0.57 -24.27
C HIS A 358 -3.94 -1.70 -24.86
N GLY A 359 -4.32 -2.97 -24.77
CA GLY A 359 -3.58 -4.06 -25.40
C GLY A 359 -3.39 -3.85 -26.91
N ARG A 360 -4.33 -3.17 -27.56
CA ARG A 360 -4.27 -2.78 -28.98
C ARG A 360 -3.58 -1.44 -29.25
N ASN A 361 -3.36 -0.61 -28.22
CA ASN A 361 -2.87 0.76 -28.38
C ASN A 361 -2.10 1.24 -27.12
N THR A 362 -1.14 0.46 -26.64
CA THR A 362 -0.45 0.71 -25.36
C THR A 362 0.27 2.06 -25.36
N ARG A 363 0.00 2.92 -24.37
CA ARG A 363 0.62 4.25 -24.23
C ARG A 363 1.37 4.36 -22.90
N GLY A 364 2.38 5.23 -22.86
CA GLY A 364 3.14 5.53 -21.65
C GLY A 364 3.82 4.30 -21.03
N LEU A 365 3.83 4.23 -19.70
CA LEU A 365 4.49 3.15 -18.95
C LEU A 365 3.85 1.77 -19.18
N ASP A 366 2.56 1.70 -19.52
CA ASP A 366 1.85 0.44 -19.72
C ASP A 366 2.21 -0.28 -21.02
N ARG A 367 2.95 0.38 -21.92
CA ARG A 367 3.63 -0.30 -23.04
C ARG A 367 4.67 -1.30 -22.54
N GLY A 368 5.20 -1.07 -21.35
CA GLY A 368 6.30 -1.85 -20.79
C GLY A 368 7.63 -1.52 -21.45
N GLU A 369 8.69 -1.54 -20.64
CA GLU A 369 10.04 -1.36 -21.12
C GLU A 369 10.52 -2.58 -21.92
N GLN A 370 10.88 -2.35 -23.18
CA GLN A 370 11.29 -3.40 -24.11
C GLN A 370 12.67 -3.96 -23.71
N SER A 371 13.59 -3.08 -23.30
CA SER A 371 14.96 -3.47 -22.94
C SER A 371 15.04 -3.87 -21.46
N PRO A 372 15.34 -5.15 -21.14
CA PRO A 372 15.53 -5.57 -19.75
C PRO A 372 16.62 -4.76 -19.02
N ALA A 373 17.65 -4.32 -19.75
CA ALA A 373 18.75 -3.53 -19.19
C ALA A 373 18.30 -2.10 -18.83
N VAL A 374 17.52 -1.45 -19.70
CA VAL A 374 16.94 -0.12 -19.41
C VAL A 374 15.98 -0.22 -18.24
N TYR A 375 15.16 -1.27 -18.21
CA TYR A 375 14.24 -1.52 -17.11
C TYR A 375 14.99 -1.66 -15.78
N ALA A 376 16.04 -2.49 -15.75
CA ALA A 376 16.89 -2.68 -14.58
C ALA A 376 17.58 -1.38 -14.15
N ALA A 377 18.11 -0.60 -15.09
CA ALA A 377 18.74 0.69 -14.80
C ALA A 377 17.74 1.64 -14.12
N ASN A 378 16.53 1.75 -14.65
CA ASN A 378 15.48 2.62 -14.11
C ASN A 378 14.87 2.12 -12.79
N VAL A 379 14.87 0.81 -12.55
CA VAL A 379 14.48 0.18 -11.28
C VAL A 379 15.54 0.36 -10.19
N LEU A 380 16.83 0.45 -10.54
CA LEU A 380 17.92 0.56 -9.56
C LEU A 380 18.32 2.02 -9.30
N VAL A 381 18.65 2.77 -10.35
CA VAL A 381 19.30 4.08 -10.26
C VAL A 381 18.69 5.17 -11.17
N GLY A 382 17.66 4.85 -11.95
CA GLY A 382 16.96 5.83 -12.79
C GLY A 382 15.68 6.36 -12.16
N HIS A 383 14.65 6.64 -12.96
CA HIS A 383 13.53 7.46 -12.52
C HIS A 383 12.60 6.80 -11.47
N HIS A 384 12.48 5.46 -11.45
CA HIS A 384 11.79 4.72 -10.38
C HIS A 384 12.79 4.01 -9.43
N GLY A 385 14.04 4.46 -9.41
CA GLY A 385 15.14 3.70 -8.86
C GLY A 385 15.11 3.57 -7.34
N ILE A 386 15.38 2.36 -6.84
CA ILE A 386 15.53 2.07 -5.41
C ILE A 386 16.58 3.00 -4.78
N PHE A 387 17.73 3.20 -5.43
CA PHE A 387 18.84 3.99 -4.89
C PHE A 387 18.79 5.47 -5.27
N SER A 388 18.16 5.83 -6.37
CA SER A 388 18.05 7.23 -6.81
C SER A 388 16.93 7.97 -6.08
N LEU A 389 15.79 7.31 -5.83
CA LEU A 389 14.69 7.88 -5.04
C LEU A 389 14.90 7.71 -3.54
N THR A 390 15.65 6.70 -3.09
CA THR A 390 15.90 6.49 -1.66
C THR A 390 17.37 6.15 -1.40
N PRO A 391 18.29 7.12 -1.61
CA PRO A 391 19.73 6.89 -1.51
C PRO A 391 20.23 6.38 -0.16
N VAL A 392 19.46 6.52 0.93
CA VAL A 392 19.81 5.87 2.22
C VAL A 392 19.90 4.34 2.10
N TRP A 393 19.24 3.71 1.12
CA TRP A 393 19.37 2.27 0.89
C TRP A 393 20.79 1.82 0.52
N LEU A 394 21.63 2.71 -0.02
CA LEU A 394 23.06 2.40 -0.22
C LEU A 394 23.73 1.97 1.09
N LEU A 395 23.38 2.62 2.21
CA LEU A 395 23.89 2.28 3.54
C LEU A 395 23.36 0.93 4.04
N SER A 396 22.15 0.55 3.61
CA SER A 396 21.53 -0.73 3.98
C SER A 396 22.22 -1.90 3.30
N PHE A 397 22.46 -1.80 1.99
CA PHE A 397 23.17 -2.84 1.24
C PHE A 397 24.64 -2.95 1.66
N ALA A 398 25.31 -1.82 1.87
CA ALA A 398 26.65 -1.81 2.46
C ALA A 398 26.64 -2.46 3.86
N GLY A 399 25.60 -2.20 4.66
CA GLY A 399 25.47 -2.75 5.99
C GLY A 399 25.18 -4.25 6.04
N MET A 400 24.46 -4.80 5.06
CA MET A 400 24.38 -6.26 4.86
C MET A 400 25.79 -6.85 4.66
N GLY A 401 26.59 -6.26 3.78
CA GLY A 401 27.97 -6.68 3.55
C GLY A 401 28.84 -6.58 4.81
N VAL A 402 28.71 -5.49 5.57
CA VAL A 402 29.42 -5.32 6.84
C VAL A 402 29.03 -6.42 7.85
N TRP A 403 27.76 -6.73 8.01
CA TRP A 403 27.33 -7.82 8.90
C TRP A 403 27.78 -9.19 8.42
N MET A 404 27.82 -9.45 7.11
CA MET A 404 28.32 -10.73 6.55
C MET A 404 29.82 -10.94 6.78
N LEU A 405 30.61 -9.88 6.65
CA LEU A 405 32.07 -9.91 6.68
C LEU A 405 32.68 -9.71 8.07
N ARG A 406 32.00 -8.99 8.97
CA ARG A 406 32.50 -8.78 10.34
C ARG A 406 32.60 -10.10 11.08
N ARG A 407 33.74 -10.31 11.75
CA ARG A 407 33.92 -11.36 12.75
C ARG A 407 33.14 -10.96 14.00
N GLY A 408 31.97 -11.57 14.21
CA GLY A 408 31.04 -11.25 15.29
C GLY A 408 29.98 -12.35 15.45
N ASP A 409 28.83 -12.02 16.03
CA ASP A 409 27.72 -12.97 16.21
C ASP A 409 27.30 -13.57 14.85
N PRO A 410 27.47 -14.90 14.64
CA PRO A 410 27.09 -15.54 13.38
C PRO A 410 25.62 -15.35 13.02
N ARG A 411 24.74 -15.12 14.01
CA ARG A 411 23.31 -14.88 13.77
C ARG A 411 23.07 -13.61 12.97
N LEU A 412 23.90 -12.58 13.13
CA LEU A 412 23.83 -11.36 12.32
C LEU A 412 24.23 -11.61 10.86
N ARG A 413 25.20 -12.50 10.63
CA ARG A 413 25.60 -12.93 9.27
C ARG A 413 24.45 -13.64 8.58
N TRP A 414 23.77 -14.55 9.28
CA TRP A 414 22.58 -15.24 8.75
C TRP A 414 21.42 -14.29 8.48
N ALA A 415 21.17 -13.32 9.37
CA ALA A 415 20.14 -12.30 9.17
C ALA A 415 20.44 -11.42 7.94
N ALA A 416 21.70 -11.00 7.77
CA ALA A 416 22.14 -10.24 6.60
C ALA A 416 22.02 -11.07 5.31
N ALA A 417 22.42 -12.35 5.34
CA ALA A 417 22.28 -13.26 4.21
C ALA A 417 20.82 -13.50 3.82
N ALA A 418 19.93 -13.69 4.80
CA ALA A 418 18.51 -13.81 4.55
C ALA A 418 17.95 -12.51 3.94
N ALA A 419 18.28 -11.33 4.50
CA ALA A 419 17.82 -10.05 3.96
C ALA A 419 18.31 -9.82 2.52
N ALA A 420 19.57 -10.16 2.21
CA ALA A 420 20.13 -10.07 0.87
C ALA A 420 19.46 -11.07 -0.10
N ALA A 421 19.28 -12.33 0.31
CA ALA A 421 18.64 -13.35 -0.51
C ALA A 421 17.16 -13.02 -0.80
N ILE A 422 16.43 -12.54 0.21
CA ILE A 422 15.05 -12.05 0.05
C ILE A 422 15.00 -10.87 -0.92
N SER A 423 15.88 -9.88 -0.73
CA SER A 423 15.94 -8.70 -1.60
C SER A 423 16.26 -9.07 -3.06
N LEU A 424 17.21 -9.99 -3.26
CA LEU A 424 17.60 -10.49 -4.57
C LEU A 424 16.47 -11.30 -5.22
N ALA A 425 15.79 -12.17 -4.48
CA ALA A 425 14.66 -12.95 -4.99
C ALA A 425 13.53 -12.02 -5.49
N CYS A 426 13.22 -10.97 -4.74
CA CYS A 426 12.21 -9.98 -5.13
C CYS A 426 12.64 -9.19 -6.37
N LEU A 427 13.88 -8.69 -6.38
CA LEU A 427 14.41 -7.95 -7.51
C LEU A 427 14.44 -8.82 -8.77
N ALA A 428 14.94 -10.05 -8.68
CA ALA A 428 14.98 -10.99 -9.78
C ALA A 428 13.57 -11.32 -10.31
N PHE A 429 12.59 -11.51 -9.42
CA PHE A 429 11.20 -11.73 -9.82
C PHE A 429 10.64 -10.57 -10.65
N TYR A 430 10.89 -9.32 -10.26
CA TYR A 430 10.38 -8.16 -10.98
C TYR A 430 11.16 -7.84 -12.25
N LEU A 431 12.47 -8.07 -12.28
CA LEU A 431 13.28 -7.92 -13.49
C LEU A 431 12.98 -9.02 -14.53
N GLY A 432 12.56 -10.20 -14.07
CA GLY A 432 12.19 -11.34 -14.91
C GLY A 432 10.76 -11.27 -15.49
N GLN A 433 9.99 -10.22 -15.19
CA GLN A 433 8.62 -10.09 -15.69
C GLN A 433 8.56 -9.94 -17.23
N PRO A 434 7.48 -10.42 -17.87
CA PRO A 434 7.25 -10.19 -19.30
C PRO A 434 7.09 -8.70 -19.59
N VAL A 435 7.31 -8.31 -20.85
CA VAL A 435 7.33 -6.89 -21.28
C VAL A 435 6.10 -6.12 -20.79
N ILE A 436 4.90 -6.71 -20.91
CA ILE A 436 3.63 -6.09 -20.47
C ILE A 436 3.60 -5.70 -18.98
N ASN A 437 4.44 -6.32 -18.16
CA ASN A 437 4.54 -6.08 -16.71
C ASN A 437 5.77 -5.22 -16.34
N ARG A 438 6.62 -4.83 -17.30
CA ARG A 438 7.79 -3.95 -17.08
C ARG A 438 7.39 -2.48 -17.10
N ASN A 439 6.37 -2.13 -16.33
CA ASN A 439 5.81 -0.78 -16.27
C ASN A 439 6.22 0.00 -15.01
N TYR A 440 7.25 -0.47 -14.29
CA TYR A 440 7.81 0.15 -13.08
C TYR A 440 6.81 0.30 -11.92
N GLY A 441 5.72 -0.46 -11.93
CA GLY A 441 4.63 -0.33 -10.97
C GLY A 441 3.44 0.51 -11.47
N GLY A 442 3.46 0.99 -12.71
CA GLY A 442 2.45 1.85 -13.31
C GLY A 442 2.65 3.33 -12.97
N MET A 443 1.56 4.10 -12.93
CA MET A 443 1.60 5.50 -12.46
C MET A 443 1.72 5.54 -10.93
N THR A 444 2.95 5.67 -10.44
CA THR A 444 3.29 5.59 -9.01
C THR A 444 4.58 6.34 -8.70
N SER A 445 4.70 6.89 -7.50
CA SER A 445 5.81 7.77 -7.12
C SER A 445 7.13 7.05 -6.81
N GLY A 446 7.22 5.77 -7.15
CA GLY A 446 8.36 4.90 -6.87
C GLY A 446 8.01 3.44 -7.11
N LEU A 447 9.02 2.56 -7.09
CA LEU A 447 8.87 1.12 -7.30
C LEU A 447 8.18 0.44 -6.10
N ARG A 448 6.86 0.60 -6.04
CA ARG A 448 6.02 0.27 -4.89
C ARG A 448 6.09 -1.18 -4.42
N TRP A 449 6.36 -2.08 -5.35
CA TRP A 449 6.56 -3.50 -5.12
C TRP A 449 7.72 -3.85 -4.17
N MET A 450 8.68 -2.93 -3.98
CA MET A 450 9.82 -3.15 -3.10
C MET A 450 9.62 -2.52 -1.70
N PHE A 451 8.56 -1.74 -1.48
CA PHE A 451 8.41 -0.97 -0.23
C PHE A 451 8.25 -1.84 1.02
N TRP A 452 7.70 -3.06 0.87
CA TRP A 452 7.53 -3.98 2.00
C TRP A 452 8.86 -4.48 2.58
N LEU A 453 9.98 -4.34 1.86
CA LEU A 453 11.33 -4.70 2.33
C LEU A 453 11.96 -3.66 3.27
N ALA A 454 11.38 -2.46 3.37
CA ALA A 454 11.88 -1.37 4.21
C ALA A 454 12.31 -1.79 5.64
N PRO A 455 11.53 -2.58 6.42
CA PRO A 455 11.98 -3.02 7.75
C PRO A 455 13.29 -3.83 7.73
N LEU A 456 13.53 -4.66 6.71
CA LEU A 456 14.77 -5.45 6.60
C LEU A 456 15.95 -4.53 6.27
N TRP A 457 15.75 -3.60 5.33
CA TRP A 457 16.77 -2.66 4.88
C TRP A 457 17.17 -1.68 5.99
N LEU A 458 16.20 -1.11 6.71
CA LEU A 458 16.46 -0.21 7.84
C LEU A 458 17.32 -0.87 8.92
N LEU A 459 17.06 -2.14 9.26
CA LEU A 459 17.90 -2.87 10.22
C LEU A 459 19.30 -3.13 9.67
N ALA A 460 19.39 -3.55 8.41
CA ALA A 460 20.68 -3.77 7.77
C ALA A 460 21.53 -2.50 7.66
N MET A 461 20.94 -1.31 7.74
CA MET A 461 21.63 -0.02 7.73
C MET A 461 22.47 0.26 8.98
N LEU A 462 22.07 -0.29 10.14
CA LEU A 462 22.67 -0.01 11.45
C LEU A 462 24.20 -0.11 11.50
N PRO A 463 24.86 -1.20 11.05
CA PRO A 463 26.32 -1.33 11.17
C PRO A 463 27.11 -0.25 10.43
N VAL A 464 26.54 0.33 9.36
CA VAL A 464 27.14 1.44 8.61
C VAL A 464 26.81 2.77 9.27
N ALA A 465 25.56 2.97 9.69
CA ALA A 465 25.17 4.17 10.43
C ALA A 465 26.01 4.34 11.71
N ASP A 466 26.28 3.25 12.44
CA ASP A 466 27.16 3.23 13.60
C ASP A 466 28.63 3.50 13.26
N CYS A 467 29.10 3.06 12.09
CA CYS A 467 30.44 3.41 11.62
C CYS A 467 30.54 4.91 11.31
N PHE A 468 29.52 5.44 10.63
CA PHE A 468 29.46 6.84 10.22
C PHE A 468 29.34 7.79 11.39
N ALA A 469 28.80 7.34 12.52
CA ALA A 469 28.78 8.09 13.76
C ALA A 469 30.19 8.51 14.22
N LYS A 470 31.28 7.88 13.79
CA LYS A 470 32.64 8.18 14.28
C LYS A 470 33.28 9.44 13.67
N ARG A 471 32.87 9.87 12.47
CA ARG A 471 33.51 10.98 11.75
C ARG A 471 32.49 12.02 11.28
N ARG A 472 32.84 13.31 11.37
CA ARG A 472 31.90 14.40 10.99
C ARG A 472 31.51 14.35 9.52
N TRP A 473 32.45 14.09 8.62
CA TRP A 473 32.18 14.04 7.18
C TRP A 473 31.27 12.87 6.78
N THR A 474 31.40 11.69 7.41
CA THR A 474 30.52 10.55 7.14
C THR A 474 29.10 10.81 7.64
N ARG A 475 28.95 11.49 8.78
CA ARG A 475 27.63 11.97 9.24
C ARG A 475 27.02 12.94 8.22
N GLY A 476 27.81 13.91 7.74
CA GLY A 476 27.40 14.85 6.70
C GLY A 476 26.93 14.15 5.43
N PHE A 477 27.70 13.17 4.94
CA PHE A 477 27.31 12.36 3.79
C PHE A 477 26.00 11.60 4.01
N ALA A 478 25.84 10.91 5.15
CA ALA A 478 24.58 10.23 5.44
C ALA A 478 23.38 11.19 5.58
N LEU A 479 23.58 12.39 6.13
CA LEU A 479 22.53 13.42 6.18
C LEU A 479 22.13 13.91 4.77
N ILE A 480 23.07 13.99 3.82
CA ILE A 480 22.75 14.28 2.41
C ILE A 480 21.90 13.17 1.80
N LEU A 481 22.26 11.90 2.02
CA LEU A 481 21.45 10.77 1.55
C LEU A 481 20.05 10.79 2.16
N LEU A 482 19.94 11.10 3.46
CA LEU A 482 18.67 11.24 4.15
C LEU A 482 17.83 12.38 3.57
N LEU A 483 18.44 13.54 3.30
CA LEU A 483 17.79 14.70 2.71
C LEU A 483 17.14 14.37 1.36
N PHE A 484 17.90 13.78 0.42
CA PHE A 484 17.36 13.42 -0.89
C PHE A 484 16.30 12.32 -0.81
N SER A 485 16.46 11.37 0.11
CA SER A 485 15.43 10.33 0.34
C SER A 485 14.14 10.95 0.88
N ALA A 486 14.23 11.88 1.83
CA ALA A 486 13.08 12.57 2.39
C ALA A 486 12.40 13.48 1.35
N LEU A 487 13.18 14.15 0.50
CA LEU A 487 12.66 14.93 -0.63
C LEU A 487 11.83 14.07 -1.56
N ALA A 488 12.35 12.89 -1.97
CA ALA A 488 11.63 12.01 -2.88
C ALA A 488 10.32 11.48 -2.29
N VAL A 489 10.32 11.16 -0.98
CA VAL A 489 9.11 10.73 -0.23
C VAL A 489 8.09 11.86 -0.10
N ALA A 490 8.55 13.09 0.10
CA ALA A 490 7.70 14.27 0.25
C ALA A 490 7.15 14.80 -1.08
N TYR A 491 7.87 14.64 -2.19
CA TYR A 491 7.45 15.15 -3.50
C TYR A 491 6.00 14.81 -3.89
N PRO A 492 5.56 13.54 -3.85
CA PRO A 492 4.16 13.14 -4.05
C PRO A 492 3.29 13.37 -2.80
N THR A 493 3.35 14.57 -2.19
CA THR A 493 2.69 14.86 -0.89
C THR A 493 1.21 14.50 -0.91
N TRP A 494 0.46 14.87 -1.95
CA TRP A 494 -1.00 14.71 -1.94
C TRP A 494 -1.48 13.40 -2.55
N ASN A 495 -0.76 12.88 -3.53
CA ASN A 495 -1.15 11.67 -4.25
C ASN A 495 0.08 10.80 -4.53
N PRO A 496 0.17 9.57 -3.97
CA PRO A 496 1.24 8.63 -4.30
C PRO A 496 1.14 8.05 -5.73
N TRP A 497 -0.02 8.18 -6.38
CA TRP A 497 -0.30 7.69 -7.72
C TRP A 497 0.07 8.71 -8.80
N THR A 498 1.26 9.30 -8.67
CA THR A 498 1.85 10.26 -9.61
C THR A 498 3.25 9.80 -10.00
N HIS A 499 3.84 10.40 -11.03
CA HIS A 499 5.24 10.12 -11.34
C HIS A 499 6.18 10.58 -10.21
N PRO A 500 7.35 9.91 -10.05
CA PRO A 500 8.40 10.39 -9.17
C PRO A 500 9.07 11.63 -9.77
N TRP A 501 9.64 12.48 -8.91
CA TRP A 501 10.27 13.73 -9.32
C TRP A 501 11.36 13.56 -10.38
N LEU A 502 12.10 12.44 -10.37
CA LEU A 502 13.11 12.15 -11.39
C LEU A 502 12.50 11.91 -12.77
N MET A 503 11.32 11.28 -12.84
CA MET A 503 10.59 11.08 -14.09
C MET A 503 10.06 12.42 -14.60
N ASP A 504 9.44 13.21 -13.72
CA ASP A 504 8.92 14.53 -14.08
C ASP A 504 10.05 15.48 -14.54
N PHE A 505 11.20 15.42 -13.87
CA PHE A 505 12.40 16.15 -14.28
C PHE A 505 12.92 15.66 -15.65
N SER A 506 12.99 14.35 -15.87
CA SER A 506 13.37 13.77 -17.17
C SER A 506 12.44 14.25 -18.28
N GLN A 507 11.13 14.22 -18.06
CA GLN A 507 10.11 14.69 -19.00
C GLN A 507 10.25 16.19 -19.28
N TYR A 508 10.46 17.00 -18.24
CA TYR A 508 10.70 18.44 -18.35
C TYR A 508 11.94 18.75 -19.20
N MET A 509 13.00 17.97 -19.03
CA MET A 509 14.23 18.09 -19.82
C MET A 509 14.11 17.49 -21.24
N GLY A 510 12.98 16.87 -21.59
CA GLY A 510 12.77 16.21 -22.88
C GLY A 510 13.53 14.89 -23.03
N TRP A 511 14.03 14.32 -21.95
CA TRP A 511 14.71 13.02 -21.94
C TRP A 511 13.66 11.90 -21.95
N ARG A 512 13.79 10.99 -22.91
CA ARG A 512 12.87 9.85 -23.10
C ARG A 512 13.32 8.61 -22.37
#